data_AF-A0A2N5XCE8-F1
#
_entry.id   AF-A0A2N5XCE8-F1
#
_cell.length_a   1.000
_cell.length_b   1.000
_cell.length_c   1.000
_cell.angle_alpha   90.00
_cell.angle_beta   90.00
_cell.angle_gamma   90.00
#
_symmetry.space_group_name_H-M   'P 1'
#
loop_
_entity.id
_entity.type
_entity.pdbx_description
1 polymer ?
#
loop_
_entity_poly.entity_id
_entity_poly.type
_entity_poly.pdbx_seq_one_letter_code
_entity_poly.pdbx_strand_id
1 'polypeptide(L)'
;MPSVDHRDVGRAVAESLRVLGPLASRDRRVRAGPLEWNCLRTAAHIAHDPLACAGQVTDRPDDAHLPFGLVVPPDASPRDLLRAAADDPAVRRLACRTAGPRG
;
A
#
# COMPACT_ATOMS: atom_id res chain seq x y z
N MET A 1 17.61 16.72 -4.09
CA MET A 1 16.61 15.65 -4.26
C MET A 1 15.25 16.30 -4.48
N PRO A 2 14.43 15.84 -5.43
CA PRO A 2 13.07 16.34 -5.56
C PRO A 2 12.30 16.12 -4.26
N SER A 3 11.40 17.06 -3.90
CA SER A 3 10.57 16.93 -2.71
C SER A 3 9.53 15.83 -2.93
N VAL A 4 9.46 14.87 -2.01
CA VAL A 4 8.45 13.81 -2.01
C VAL A 4 7.11 14.40 -1.57
N ASP A 5 6.04 14.20 -2.35
CA ASP A 5 4.68 14.64 -2.05
C ASP A 5 3.65 13.49 -2.08
N HIS A 6 2.38 13.81 -1.84
CA HIS A 6 1.29 12.84 -1.80
C HIS A 6 1.09 12.03 -3.10
N ARG A 7 1.49 12.58 -4.25
CA ARG A 7 1.47 11.92 -5.55
C ARG A 7 2.46 10.78 -5.61
N ASP A 8 3.59 10.92 -4.92
CA ASP A 8 4.62 9.90 -4.88
C ASP A 8 4.14 8.65 -4.15
N VAL A 9 3.29 8.81 -3.12
CA VAL A 9 2.62 7.68 -2.44
C VAL A 9 1.69 6.95 -3.41
N GLY A 10 0.82 7.68 -4.13
CA GLY A 10 -0.06 7.08 -5.13
C GLY A 10 0.71 6.37 -6.26
N ARG A 11 1.82 6.97 -6.71
CA ARG A 11 2.70 6.40 -7.73
C ARG A 11 3.41 5.14 -7.23
N ALA A 12 3.89 5.13 -5.99
CA ALA A 12 4.52 3.97 -5.38
C ALA A 12 3.56 2.79 -5.24
N VAL A 13 2.30 3.05 -4.84
CA VAL A 13 1.26 2.01 -4.75
C VAL A 13 0.91 1.46 -6.13
N ALA A 14 0.71 2.34 -7.12
CA ALA A 14 0.42 1.94 -8.49
C ALA A 14 1.57 1.11 -9.11
N GLU A 15 2.81 1.52 -8.87
CA GLU A 15 4.00 0.80 -9.34
C GLU A 15 4.15 -0.56 -8.65
N SER A 16 3.88 -0.62 -7.34
CA SER A 16 3.87 -1.89 -6.59
C SER A 16 2.85 -2.88 -7.17
N LEU A 17 1.65 -2.40 -7.52
CA LEU A 17 0.64 -3.20 -8.22
C LEU A 17 1.07 -3.64 -9.61
N ARG A 18 1.72 -2.75 -10.37
CA ARG A 18 2.21 -3.05 -11.72
C ARG A 18 3.27 -4.16 -11.71
N VAL A 19 4.19 -4.12 -10.75
CA VAL A 19 5.29 -5.08 -10.63
C VAL A 19 4.84 -6.41 -10.00
N LEU A 20 4.03 -6.34 -8.94
CA LEU A 20 3.66 -7.54 -8.16
C LEU A 20 2.37 -8.21 -8.69
N GLY A 21 1.51 -7.46 -9.39
CA GLY A 21 0.26 -7.96 -9.97
C GLY A 21 0.42 -9.19 -10.87
N PRO A 22 1.43 -9.25 -11.77
CA PRO A 22 1.70 -10.44 -12.60
C PRO A 22 2.19 -11.66 -11.80
N LEU A 23 2.77 -11.43 -10.62
CA LEU A 23 3.28 -12.49 -9.76
C LEU A 23 2.21 -13.11 -8.88
N ALA A 24 0.96 -12.63 -8.99
CA ALA A 24 -0.15 -13.07 -8.18
C ALA A 24 -0.25 -14.60 -8.19
N SER A 25 -0.20 -15.29 -9.33
CA SER A 25 -0.40 -16.74 -9.38
C SER A 25 0.76 -17.60 -8.84
N ARG A 26 1.88 -17.01 -8.42
CA ARG A 26 3.03 -17.77 -7.88
C ARG A 26 2.81 -18.14 -6.42
N ASP A 27 3.58 -19.11 -5.93
CA ASP A 27 3.65 -19.39 -4.49
C ASP A 27 4.20 -18.17 -3.75
N ARG A 28 3.48 -17.70 -2.74
CA ARG A 28 3.76 -16.48 -1.99
C ARG A 28 4.24 -16.76 -0.56
N ARG A 29 4.30 -18.04 -0.17
CA ARG A 29 4.84 -18.47 1.13
C ARG A 29 6.36 -18.68 1.09
N VAL A 30 6.96 -18.64 -0.11
CA VAL A 30 8.41 -18.64 -0.29
C VAL A 30 9.05 -17.33 0.20
N ARG A 31 10.33 -17.39 0.59
CA ARG A 31 11.10 -16.19 0.99
C ARG A 31 11.15 -15.14 -0.11
N ALA A 32 11.07 -13.87 0.30
CA ALA A 32 11.21 -12.73 -0.58
C ALA A 32 12.69 -12.42 -0.82
N GLY A 33 13.34 -13.23 -1.67
CA GLY A 33 14.77 -13.10 -1.96
C GLY A 33 15.63 -13.27 -0.69
N PRO A 34 16.50 -12.30 -0.35
CA PRO A 34 17.34 -12.37 0.84
C PRO A 34 16.62 -12.02 2.15
N LEU A 35 15.33 -11.62 2.10
CA LEU A 35 14.58 -11.28 3.30
C LEU A 35 14.16 -12.52 4.07
N GLU A 36 14.14 -12.41 5.39
CA GLU A 36 13.55 -13.43 6.29
C GLU A 36 12.03 -13.55 6.13
N TRP A 37 11.39 -12.53 5.53
CA TRP A 37 9.97 -12.53 5.28
C TRP A 37 9.62 -13.24 3.96
N ASN A 38 8.49 -13.93 3.97
CA ASN A 38 7.92 -14.45 2.73
C ASN A 38 7.25 -13.35 1.92
N CYS A 39 7.01 -13.62 0.64
CA CYS A 39 6.40 -12.67 -0.29
C CYS A 39 5.05 -12.14 0.22
N LEU A 40 4.24 -12.98 0.90
CA LEU A 40 2.97 -12.57 1.49
C LEU A 40 3.15 -11.55 2.62
N ARG A 41 4.07 -11.80 3.55
CA ARG A 41 4.35 -10.91 4.69
C ARG A 41 4.94 -9.59 4.22
N THR A 42 5.84 -9.61 3.24
CA THR A 42 6.38 -8.40 2.63
C THR A 42 5.29 -7.57 1.97
N ALA A 43 4.38 -8.19 1.21
CA ALA A 43 3.27 -7.48 0.58
C ALA A 43 2.27 -6.91 1.59
N ALA A 44 1.99 -7.65 2.67
CA ALA A 44 1.17 -7.15 3.77
C ALA A 44 1.77 -5.91 4.43
N HIS A 45 3.09 -5.89 4.63
CA HIS A 45 3.78 -4.73 5.19
C HIS A 45 3.70 -3.53 4.25
N ILE A 46 3.97 -3.72 2.95
CA ILE A 46 3.87 -2.67 1.93
C ILE A 46 2.43 -2.11 1.86
N ALA A 47 1.40 -2.94 2.01
CA ALA A 47 0.01 -2.50 1.99
C ALA A 47 -0.42 -1.78 3.28
N HIS A 48 0.15 -2.18 4.44
CA HIS A 48 -0.16 -1.58 5.74
C HIS A 48 0.30 -0.13 5.84
N ASP A 49 1.51 0.20 5.38
CA ASP A 49 2.08 1.55 5.45
C ASP A 49 1.16 2.65 4.87
N PRO A 50 0.67 2.57 3.61
CA PRO A 50 -0.22 3.58 3.05
C PRO A 50 -1.60 3.58 3.71
N LEU A 51 -2.12 2.43 4.16
CA LEU A 51 -3.40 2.35 4.87
C LEU A 51 -3.33 3.02 6.25
N ALA A 52 -2.26 2.78 7.00
CA ALA A 52 -2.01 3.44 8.28
C ALA A 52 -1.88 4.96 8.09
N CYS A 53 -1.12 5.40 7.08
CA CYS A 53 -1.00 6.81 6.73
C CYS A 53 -2.36 7.45 6.39
N ALA A 54 -3.16 6.77 5.56
CA ALA A 54 -4.51 7.22 5.22
C ALA A 54 -5.42 7.32 6.45
N GLY A 55 -5.31 6.38 7.40
CA GLY A 55 -5.97 6.45 8.71
C GLY A 55 -5.58 7.70 9.49
N GLN A 56 -4.28 7.97 9.65
CA GLN A 56 -3.80 9.16 10.37
C GLN A 56 -4.30 10.46 9.74
N VAL A 57 -4.28 10.56 8.41
CA VAL A 57 -4.73 11.76 7.68
C VAL A 57 -6.23 11.98 7.83
N THR A 58 -7.00 10.89 7.90
CA THR A 58 -8.46 10.94 8.01
C THR A 58 -8.90 11.28 9.42
N ASP A 59 -8.30 10.65 10.42
CA ASP A 59 -8.71 10.77 11.82
C ASP A 59 -8.06 11.95 12.54
N ARG A 60 -6.90 12.41 12.07
CA ARG A 60 -6.13 13.54 12.61
C ARG A 60 -5.93 13.46 14.13
N PRO A 61 -5.38 12.35 14.65
CA PRO A 61 -5.20 12.20 16.09
C PRO A 61 -4.23 13.27 16.62
N ASP A 62 -4.55 13.81 17.79
CA ASP A 62 -3.83 14.95 18.35
C ASP A 62 -2.40 14.59 18.79
N ASP A 63 -2.19 13.42 19.39
CA ASP A 63 -0.95 13.14 20.14
C ASP A 63 -0.26 11.79 19.83
N ALA A 64 -0.81 10.94 18.97
CA ALA A 64 -0.20 9.63 18.69
C ALA A 64 -0.60 9.02 17.35
N HIS A 65 0.26 8.14 16.83
CA HIS A 65 -0.10 7.26 15.72
C HIS A 65 -1.23 6.33 16.17
N LEU A 66 -2.34 6.32 15.43
CA LEU A 66 -3.40 5.32 15.64
C LEU A 66 -2.84 3.89 15.61
N PRO A 67 -3.36 2.99 16.46
CA PRO A 67 -3.01 1.57 16.44
C PRO A 67 -3.68 0.87 15.25
N PHE A 68 -3.31 1.28 14.04
CA PHE A 68 -3.83 0.70 12.81
C PHE A 68 -3.21 -0.69 12.60
N GLY A 69 -4.04 -1.72 12.51
CA GLY A 69 -3.62 -3.10 12.28
C GLY A 69 -4.27 -3.69 11.04
N LEU A 70 -3.45 -4.12 10.07
CA LEU A 70 -3.94 -4.87 8.92
C LEU A 70 -4.07 -6.34 9.30
N VAL A 71 -5.30 -6.85 9.29
CA VAL A 71 -5.57 -8.29 9.44
C VAL A 71 -5.57 -8.93 8.06
N VAL A 72 -4.68 -9.90 7.85
CA VAL A 72 -4.53 -10.60 6.57
C VAL A 72 -5.21 -11.97 6.66
N PRO A 73 -6.26 -12.22 5.85
CA PRO A 73 -6.85 -13.54 5.73
C PRO A 73 -5.83 -14.60 5.28
N PRO A 74 -5.97 -15.86 5.73
CA PRO A 74 -5.01 -16.93 5.42
C PRO A 74 -4.93 -17.28 3.93
N ASP A 75 -5.95 -16.92 3.16
CA ASP A 75 -6.13 -17.13 1.72
C ASP A 75 -5.90 -15.86 0.88
N ALA A 76 -5.66 -14.71 1.52
CA ALA A 76 -5.39 -13.46 0.81
C ALA A 76 -4.13 -13.57 -0.05
N SER A 77 -4.22 -13.09 -1.29
CA SER A 77 -3.03 -12.96 -2.13
C SER A 77 -2.35 -11.60 -1.89
N PRO A 78 -1.03 -11.50 -2.13
CA PRO A 78 -0.33 -10.21 -2.17
C PRO A 78 -1.02 -9.16 -3.05
N ARG A 79 -1.60 -9.60 -4.16
CA ARG A 79 -2.33 -8.73 -5.07
C ARG A 79 -3.59 -8.17 -4.41
N ASP A 80 -4.31 -8.98 -3.65
CA ASP A 80 -5.53 -8.53 -2.95
C ASP A 80 -5.19 -7.49 -1.88
N LEU A 81 -4.10 -7.68 -1.15
CA LEU A 81 -3.63 -6.73 -0.14
C LEU A 81 -3.22 -5.39 -0.75
N LEU A 82 -2.42 -5.42 -1.83
CA LEU A 82 -2.00 -4.21 -2.53
C LEU A 82 -3.17 -3.51 -3.24
N ARG A 83 -4.14 -4.29 -3.73
CA ARG A 83 -5.36 -3.76 -4.34
C ARG A 83 -6.24 -3.09 -3.29
N ALA A 84 -6.42 -3.71 -2.13
CA ALA A 84 -7.16 -3.10 -1.02
C ALA A 84 -6.55 -1.75 -0.60
N ALA A 85 -5.22 -1.66 -0.50
CA ALA A 85 -4.53 -0.40 -0.24
C ALA A 85 -4.74 0.63 -1.36
N ALA A 86 -4.73 0.21 -2.62
CA ALA A 86 -4.93 1.10 -3.76
C ALA A 86 -6.39 1.56 -3.94
N ASP A 87 -7.36 0.72 -3.55
CA ASP A 87 -8.79 1.01 -3.66
C ASP A 87 -9.30 1.85 -2.48
N ASP A 88 -8.53 1.95 -1.38
CA ASP A 88 -8.86 2.78 -0.23
C ASP A 88 -9.13 4.24 -0.64
N PRO A 89 -10.29 4.82 -0.29
CA PRO A 89 -10.70 6.13 -0.75
C PRO A 89 -9.84 7.27 -0.21
N ALA A 90 -9.22 7.13 0.97
CA ALA A 90 -8.31 8.14 1.51
C ALA A 90 -6.95 8.07 0.82
N VAL A 91 -6.43 6.86 0.55
CA VAL A 91 -5.26 6.64 -0.32
C VAL A 91 -5.52 7.18 -1.73
N ARG A 92 -6.71 6.93 -2.30
CA ARG A 92 -7.09 7.47 -3.61
C ARG A 92 -7.31 8.97 -3.59
N ARG A 93 -7.86 9.57 -2.54
CA ARG A 93 -7.96 11.04 -2.41
C ARG A 93 -6.58 11.67 -2.26
N LEU A 94 -5.66 10.99 -1.58
CA LEU A 94 -4.25 11.35 -1.55
C LEU A 94 -3.70 11.31 -2.98
N ALA A 95 -3.96 10.27 -3.77
CA ALA A 95 -3.52 10.16 -5.16
C ALA A 95 -4.24 11.10 -6.17
N CYS A 96 -5.52 11.40 -5.97
CA CYS A 96 -6.40 12.11 -6.93
C CYS A 96 -6.40 13.63 -6.75
N ARG A 97 -5.94 14.18 -5.62
CA ARG A 97 -5.92 15.64 -5.37
C ARG A 97 -5.06 16.45 -6.35
N THR A 98 -4.48 15.80 -7.35
CA THR A 98 -3.64 16.44 -8.36
C THR A 98 -3.76 15.89 -9.78
N ALA A 99 -4.85 15.20 -10.11
CA ALA A 99 -5.27 15.09 -11.51
C ALA A 99 -6.07 16.36 -11.92
N GLY A 100 -5.42 17.53 -11.89
CA GLY A 100 -5.89 18.68 -12.68
C GLY A 100 -5.79 18.34 -14.18
N PRO A 101 -6.64 18.92 -15.05
CA PRO A 101 -6.66 18.54 -16.47
C PRO A 101 -5.28 18.78 -17.07
N ARG A 102 -4.79 17.79 -17.81
CA ARG A 102 -3.59 17.94 -18.64
C ARG A 102 -3.98 18.88 -19.79
N GLY A 103 -3.49 20.12 -19.74
CA GLY A 103 -3.41 21.00 -20.91
C GLY A 103 -2.21 20.64 -21.77
#